data_AF-A0A969FVY0-F1
#
_entry.id   AF-A0A969FVY0-F1
#
_cell.length_a   1.000
_cell.length_b   1.000
_cell.length_c   1.000
_cell.angle_alpha   90.00
_cell.angle_beta   90.00
_cell.angle_gamma   90.00
#
_symmetry.space_group_name_H-M   'P 1'
#
loop_
_entity.id
_entity.type
_entity.pdbx_description
1 polymer ?
#
loop_
_entity_poly.entity_id
_entity_poly.type
_entity_poly.pdbx_seq_one_letter_code
_entity_poly.pdbx_strand_id
1 'polypeptide(L)' 'MTGTDSPLKEFVTTFITEMAAWLLQTEVRRVEARPEELRFPTDPVYSDLVFFVTLGNGRIVLLHIEF' A
#
# COMPACT_ATOMS: atom_id res chain seq x y z
N MET A 1 -0.62 23.11 -10.52
CA MET A 1 -0.71 22.25 -11.71
C MET A 1 -0.15 20.90 -11.30
N THR A 2 -0.97 19.88 -11.48
CA THR A 2 -0.83 18.47 -11.12
C THR A 2 0.62 17.99 -11.09
N GLY A 3 1.13 17.74 -9.87
CA GLY A 3 2.31 16.93 -9.68
C GLY A 3 2.07 15.61 -10.39
N THR A 4 2.89 15.32 -11.38
CA THR A 4 2.80 14.10 -12.15
C THR A 4 2.98 12.95 -11.16
N ASP A 5 1.91 12.22 -10.83
CA ASP A 5 2.09 10.93 -10.17
C ASP A 5 3.06 10.15 -11.06
N SER A 6 4.18 9.71 -10.48
CA SER A 6 5.22 9.02 -11.24
C SER A 6 4.58 7.81 -11.93
N PRO A 7 4.94 7.48 -13.19
CA PRO A 7 4.45 6.26 -13.84
C PRO A 7 4.65 5.00 -12.99
N LEU A 8 5.66 5.00 -12.11
CA LEU A 8 5.89 3.94 -11.14
C LEU A 8 4.84 3.92 -10.03
N LYS A 9 4.42 5.08 -9.51
CA LYS A 9 3.36 5.19 -8.50
C LYS A 9 2.01 4.74 -9.05
N GLU A 10 1.71 5.10 -10.30
CA GLU A 10 0.53 4.62 -11.02
C GLU A 10 0.57 3.10 -11.23
N PHE A 11 1.72 2.57 -11.67
CA PHE A 11 1.91 1.13 -11.85
C PHE A 11 1.70 0.36 -10.54
N VAL A 12 2.37 0.78 -9.46
CA VAL A 12 2.25 0.16 -8.15
C VAL A 12 0.81 0.18 -7.65
N THR A 13 0.12 1.32 -7.77
CA THR A 13 -1.27 1.44 -7.32
C THR A 13 -2.22 0.58 -8.14
N THR A 14 -2.00 0.49 -9.46
CA THR A 14 -2.83 -0.31 -10.38
C THR A 14 -2.71 -1.80 -10.11
N PHE A 15 -1.50 -2.29 -9.86
CA PHE A 15 -1.20 -3.72 -9.68
C PHE A 15 -0.94 -4.09 -8.21
N ILE A 16 -1.45 -3.27 -7.27
CA ILE A 16 -1.10 -3.44 -5.85
C ILE A 16 -1.54 -4.79 -5.29
N THR A 17 -2.65 -5.37 -5.80
CA THR A 17 -3.14 -6.66 -5.31
C THR A 17 -2.18 -7.79 -5.68
N GLU A 18 -1.78 -7.85 -6.94
CA GLU A 18 -0.82 -8.83 -7.48
C GLU A 18 0.56 -8.63 -6.85
N MET A 19 1.00 -7.38 -6.73
CA MET A 19 2.29 -7.04 -6.13
C MET A 19 2.32 -7.39 -4.63
N ALA A 20 1.24 -7.12 -3.88
CA ALA A 20 1.14 -7.51 -2.47
C ALA A 20 1.11 -9.03 -2.30
N ALA A 21 0.40 -9.76 -3.17
CA ALA A 21 0.38 -11.22 -3.14
C ALA A 21 1.76 -11.81 -3.44
N TRP A 22 2.46 -11.24 -4.42
CA TRP A 22 3.83 -11.60 -4.75
C TRP A 22 4.80 -11.27 -3.61
N LEU A 23 4.78 -10.06 -3.06
CA LEU A 23 5.70 -9.62 -2.01
C LEU A 23 5.51 -10.42 -0.72
N LEU A 24 4.26 -10.66 -0.33
CA LEU A 24 3.92 -11.35 0.92
C LEU A 24 3.86 -12.88 0.76
N GLN A 25 4.06 -13.39 -0.46
CA GLN A 25 4.04 -14.81 -0.81
C GLN A 25 2.80 -15.53 -0.26
N THR A 26 1.65 -14.86 -0.36
CA THR A 26 0.39 -15.32 0.22
C THR A 26 -0.79 -14.75 -0.56
N GLU A 27 -1.93 -15.42 -0.47
CA GLU A 27 -3.18 -14.90 -1.03
C GLU A 27 -3.59 -13.59 -0.34
N VAL A 28 -3.93 -12.60 -1.15
CA VAL A 28 -4.47 -11.31 -0.72
C VAL A 28 -5.97 -11.30 -1.02
N ARG A 29 -6.77 -11.04 0.00
CA ARG A 29 -8.23 -10.96 -0.11
C ARG A 29 -8.68 -9.56 -0.53
N ARG A 30 -8.04 -8.53 0.01
CA ARG A 30 -8.41 -7.13 -0.21
C ARG A 30 -7.23 -6.21 0.02
N VAL A 31 -7.10 -5.19 -0.82
CA VAL A 31 -6.20 -4.06 -0.60
C VAL A 31 -7.02 -2.78 -0.52
N GLU A 32 -6.69 -1.90 0.42
CA GLU A 32 -7.24 -0.56 0.52
C GLU A 32 -6.11 0.47 0.55
N ALA A 33 -6.13 1.41 -0.40
CA ALA A 33 -5.26 2.57 -0.36
C ALA A 33 -5.60 3.47 0.84
N ARG A 34 -4.57 4.03 1.46
CA ARG A 34 -4.68 5.00 2.54
C ARG A 34 -3.95 6.28 2.15
N PRO A 35 -4.30 7.41 2.79
CA PRO A 35 -3.53 8.64 2.64
C PRO A 35 -2.04 8.39 2.95
N GLU A 36 -1.17 9.12 2.26
CA GLU A 36 0.30 9.09 2.41
C GLU A 36 0.76 9.43 3.84
N GLU A 37 -0.08 10.16 4.58
CA GLU A 37 0.08 10.41 6.01
C GLU A 37 -0.93 9.57 6.80
N LEU A 38 -0.45 8.51 7.45
CA LEU A 38 -1.22 7.83 8.50
C LEU A 38 -0.75 8.32 9.87
N ARG A 39 -1.63 9.09 10.52
CA ARG A 39 -1.42 9.50 11.91
C ARG A 39 -1.72 8.34 12.85
N PHE A 40 -0.70 7.57 13.20
CA PHE A 40 -0.81 6.69 14.36
C PHE A 40 -0.60 7.50 15.65
N PRO A 41 -1.21 7.09 16.78
CA PRO A 41 -1.13 7.84 18.04
C PRO A 41 0.29 8.06 18.58
N THR A 42 1.23 7.20 18.21
CA THR A 42 2.60 7.19 18.73
C THR A 42 3.66 7.57 17.70
N ASP A 43 3.49 7.21 16.42
CA ASP A 43 4.46 7.55 15.37
C ASP A 43 3.74 7.76 14.02
N PRO A 44 3.77 8.98 13.45
CA PRO A 44 3.26 9.20 12.11
C PRO A 44 4.07 8.39 11.10
N VAL A 45 3.37 7.67 10.22
CA VAL A 45 3.98 7.06 9.04
C VAL A 45 3.89 8.07 7.92
N TYR A 46 5.05 8.46 7.39
CA TYR A 46 5.19 9.18 6.13
C TYR A 46 5.68 8.18 5.08
N SER A 47 4.88 7.97 4.04
CA SER A 47 5.23 7.08 2.94
C SER A 47 4.59 7.55 1.65
N ASP A 48 5.28 7.39 0.52
CA ASP A 48 4.75 7.77 -0.80
C ASP A 48 3.47 7.00 -1.16
N LEU A 49 3.33 5.76 -0.68
CA LEU A 49 2.10 4.97 -0.79
C LEU A 49 1.90 4.09 0.44
N VAL A 50 0.68 4.11 0.97
CA VAL A 50 0.28 3.27 2.10
C VAL A 50 -0.92 2.41 1.76
N PHE A 51 -0.82 1.10 2.03
CA PHE A 51 -1.89 0.15 1.77
C PHE A 51 -2.20 -0.74 2.98
N PHE A 52 -3.48 -0.88 3.29
CA PHE A 52 -3.97 -1.92 4.19
C PHE A 52 -4.26 -3.18 3.37
N VAL A 53 -3.53 -4.26 3.64
CA VAL A 53 -3.67 -5.54 2.94
C VAL A 53 -4.30 -6.55 3.89
N THR A 54 -5.50 -7.02 3.55
CA THR A 54 -6.14 -8.14 4.22
C THR A 54 -5.75 -9.44 3.52
N LEU A 55 -5.06 -10.31 4.24
CA LEU A 55 -4.63 -11.61 3.74
C LEU A 55 -5.77 -12.63 3.72
N GLY A 56 -5.59 -13.75 3.00
CA GLY A 56 -6.56 -14.85 2.97
C GLY A 56 -6.92 -15.40 4.34
N ASN A 57 -5.99 -15.36 5.30
CA ASN A 57 -6.19 -15.76 6.70
C ASN A 57 -6.83 -14.68 7.60
N GLY A 58 -7.20 -13.53 7.03
CA GLY A 58 -7.83 -12.41 7.76
C GLY A 58 -6.87 -11.48 8.50
N ARG A 59 -5.56 -11.75 8.51
CA ARG A 59 -4.56 -10.83 9.07
C ARG A 59 -4.47 -9.56 8.22
N ILE A 60 -4.36 -8.41 8.87
CA ILE A 60 -4.13 -7.13 8.22
C ILE A 60 -2.62 -6.82 8.29
N VAL A 61 -2.03 -6.52 7.15
CA VAL A 61 -0.64 -6.06 7.01
C VAL A 61 -0.67 -4.66 6.43
N LEU A 62 0.19 -3.80 6.99
CA LEU A 62 0.41 -2.45 6.49
C LEU A 62 1.62 -2.46 5.55
N LEU A 63 1.42 -2.12 4.29
CA LEU A 63 2.50 -1.93 3.32
C LEU A 63 2.79 -0.45 3.15
N HIS A 64 4.07 -0.09 3.32
CA HIS A 64 4.64 1.21 3.02
C HIS A 64 5.57 1.06 1.83
N ILE A 65 5.46 1.94 0.84
CA ILE A 65 6.28 1.93 -0.36
C ILE A 65 6.84 3.33 -0.56
N GLU A 66 8.16 3.42 -0.56
CA GLU A 66 8.93 4.63 -0.84
C GLU A 66 9.55 4.55 -2.24
N PHE A 67 9.72 5.69 -2.91
CA PHE A 67 10.38 5.81 -4.21
C PHE A 67 11.64 6.68 -4.19
#